data_AF-A0A498NN41-F1
#
_entry.id   AF-A0A498NN41-F1
#
_cell.length_a   1.000
_cell.length_b   1.000
_cell.length_c   1.000
_cell.angle_alpha   90.00
_cell.angle_beta   90.00
_cell.angle_gamma   90.00
#
_symmetry.space_group_name_H-M   'P 1'
#
loop_
_entity.id
_entity.type
_entity.pdbx_description
1 polymer ?
#
loop_
_entity_poly.entity_id
_entity_poly.type
_entity_poly.pdbx_seq_one_letter_code
_entity_poly.pdbx_strand_id
1 'polypeptide(L)'
;MDFHQSEILEFCAAPGLFAKEVIMDFIENVIKAYINCGKYMQAKLPLKSKTLQALSSIDPVVRGHSQAVIQLKELAIIIKHLVPTESDPSMEILRYNVDPNLANYEEGDDIVKWWAHVISLGKYPALTQVIRGALSIFHGPLVESSFSLMGDVIDKKMDKTVCRNIRAAEKKDKSFREKRIEERKKRQAEYGCRASCGSAERAKTTAQAEERQARLRHVAKQKNAARRKALEALVIARKKKKL
;
A
#
# COMPACT_ATOMS: atom_id res chain seq x y z
N MET A 1 37.99 -7.18 5.69
CA MET A 1 37.78 -6.03 4.76
C MET A 1 39.15 -5.41 4.48
N ASP A 2 40.17 -6.23 4.24
CA ASP A 2 41.57 -5.88 4.52
C ASP A 2 42.45 -5.86 3.26
N PHE A 3 41.82 -5.83 2.09
CA PHE A 3 42.52 -5.97 0.80
C PHE A 3 42.74 -4.63 0.07
N HIS A 4 42.37 -3.48 0.67
CA HIS A 4 42.49 -2.16 0.02
C HIS A 4 43.44 -1.19 0.74
N GLN A 5 44.01 -1.59 1.89
CA GLN A 5 45.00 -0.76 2.58
C GLN A 5 46.41 -0.90 2.00
N SER A 6 46.73 -2.01 1.33
CA SER A 6 48.09 -2.28 0.82
C SER A 6 48.44 -1.47 -0.43
N GLU A 7 47.49 -1.27 -1.35
CA GLU A 7 47.76 -0.56 -2.63
C GLU A 7 47.90 0.96 -2.46
N ILE A 8 47.31 1.55 -1.41
CA ILE A 8 47.39 3.00 -1.16
C ILE A 8 48.75 3.39 -0.56
N LEU A 9 49.38 2.48 0.19
CA LEU A 9 50.65 2.76 0.86
C LEU A 9 51.85 2.71 -0.10
N GLU A 10 51.77 1.94 -1.17
CA GLU A 10 52.88 1.78 -2.14
C GLU A 10 53.06 3.01 -3.05
N PHE A 11 52.01 3.84 -3.21
CA PHE A 11 52.07 5.08 -3.98
C PHE A 11 52.74 6.26 -3.23
N CYS A 12 52.96 6.14 -1.92
CA CYS A 12 53.43 7.23 -1.06
C CYS A 12 54.95 7.24 -0.79
N ALA A 13 55.74 6.41 -1.48
CA ALA A 13 57.14 6.15 -1.16
C ALA A 13 58.18 6.88 -2.05
N ALA A 14 58.08 8.21 -2.24
CA ALA A 14 59.22 9.11 -2.60
C ALA A 14 58.83 10.61 -2.44
N PRO A 15 59.78 11.55 -2.27
CA PRO A 15 59.93 12.39 -1.08
C PRO A 15 59.19 13.73 -1.15
N GLY A 16 58.52 14.08 -0.06
CA GLY A 16 58.06 15.44 0.19
C GLY A 16 57.10 15.46 1.37
N LEU A 17 57.55 15.95 2.53
CA LEU A 17 56.71 16.13 3.72
C LEU A 17 55.41 16.91 3.37
N PHE A 18 55.55 17.87 2.45
CA PHE A 18 54.47 18.68 1.88
C PHE A 18 53.42 17.87 1.10
N ALA A 19 53.82 16.81 0.39
CA ALA A 19 52.89 15.96 -0.35
C ALA A 19 52.07 15.07 0.58
N LYS A 20 52.66 14.61 1.69
CA LYS A 20 51.95 13.84 2.72
C LYS A 20 50.88 14.67 3.44
N GLU A 21 51.17 15.92 3.77
CA GLU A 21 50.19 16.83 4.38
C GLU A 21 49.02 17.13 3.44
N VAL A 22 49.30 17.41 2.16
CA VAL A 22 48.25 17.65 1.15
C VAL A 22 47.40 16.40 0.90
N ILE A 23 48.01 15.21 0.86
CA ILE A 23 47.28 13.94 0.70
C ILE A 23 46.41 13.65 1.94
N MET A 24 46.93 13.91 3.14
CA MET A 24 46.17 13.76 4.39
C MET A 24 44.98 14.71 4.44
N ASP A 25 45.16 15.98 4.07
CA ASP A 25 44.09 16.98 3.99
C ASP A 25 43.02 16.59 2.96
N PHE A 26 43.43 16.05 1.81
CA PHE A 26 42.50 15.55 0.80
C PHE A 26 41.68 14.38 1.35
N ILE A 27 42.32 13.38 1.97
CA ILE A 27 41.64 12.23 2.57
C ILE A 27 40.66 12.69 3.66
N GLU A 28 41.07 13.61 4.53
CA GLU A 28 40.20 14.12 5.59
C GLU A 28 38.97 14.86 5.01
N ASN A 29 39.17 15.64 3.95
CA ASN A 29 38.08 16.32 3.24
C ASN A 29 37.13 15.34 2.54
N VAL A 30 37.65 14.28 1.91
CA VAL A 30 36.82 13.22 1.30
C VAL A 30 36.02 12.47 2.36
N ILE A 31 36.63 12.11 3.48
CA ILE A 31 35.93 11.46 4.60
C ILE A 31 34.84 12.38 5.16
N LYS A 32 35.14 13.67 5.38
CA LYS A 32 34.15 14.67 5.82
C LYS A 32 33.01 14.80 4.81
N ALA A 33 33.30 14.88 3.52
CA ALA A 33 32.30 14.95 2.47
C ALA A 33 31.41 13.70 2.43
N TYR A 34 31.99 12.51 2.55
CA TYR A 34 31.28 11.24 2.59
C TYR A 34 30.36 11.14 3.82
N ILE A 35 30.86 11.49 5.01
CA ILE A 35 30.09 11.51 6.26
C ILE A 35 28.95 12.55 6.17
N ASN A 36 29.23 13.75 5.66
CA ASN A 36 28.22 14.80 5.52
C ASN A 36 27.15 14.42 4.50
N CYS A 37 27.54 13.78 3.39
CA CYS A 37 26.62 13.20 2.43
C CYS A 37 25.74 12.13 3.09
N GLY A 38 26.33 11.20 3.86
CA GLY A 38 25.58 10.19 4.60
C GLY A 38 24.59 10.79 5.61
N LYS A 39 25.00 11.81 6.38
CA LYS A 39 24.12 12.54 7.30
C LYS A 39 23.00 13.27 6.58
N TYR A 40 23.31 13.92 5.47
CA TYR A 40 22.33 14.60 4.63
C TYR A 40 21.33 13.61 4.05
N MET A 41 21.80 12.50 3.49
CA MET A 41 20.98 11.40 2.99
C MET A 41 20.10 10.82 4.11
N GLN A 42 20.64 10.55 5.30
CA GLN A 42 19.84 10.08 6.44
C GLN A 42 18.79 11.09 6.91
N ALA A 43 19.09 12.39 6.84
CA ALA A 43 18.13 13.45 7.20
C ALA A 43 17.04 13.64 6.13
N LYS A 44 17.36 13.42 4.85
CA LYS A 44 16.45 13.61 3.71
C LYS A 44 15.71 12.34 3.28
N LEU A 45 16.26 11.17 3.55
CA LEU A 45 15.61 9.87 3.36
C LEU A 45 14.86 9.52 4.64
N PRO A 46 13.52 9.56 4.64
CA PRO A 46 12.77 9.24 5.82
C PRO A 46 12.71 7.71 5.97
N LEU A 47 13.81 7.04 6.31
CA LEU A 47 13.87 5.59 6.52
C LEU A 47 12.91 5.13 7.64
N LYS A 48 12.57 6.05 8.55
CA LYS A 48 11.54 5.86 9.59
C LYS A 48 10.12 6.21 9.10
N SER A 49 9.94 6.52 7.82
CA SER A 49 8.62 6.76 7.23
C SER A 49 7.81 5.50 7.32
N LYS A 50 6.67 5.60 8.00
CA LYS A 50 5.68 4.51 8.08
C LYS A 50 5.28 4.02 6.67
N THR A 51 5.19 4.94 5.70
CA THR A 51 4.85 4.59 4.32
C THR A 51 5.94 3.74 3.66
N LEU A 52 7.21 4.08 3.83
CA LEU A 52 8.30 3.30 3.25
C LEU A 52 8.45 1.93 3.92
N GLN A 53 8.23 1.86 5.24
CA GLN A 53 8.20 0.59 5.98
C GLN A 53 7.01 -0.29 5.57
N ALA A 54 5.85 0.32 5.33
CA ALA A 54 4.69 -0.39 4.79
C ALA A 54 4.98 -0.90 3.36
N LEU A 55 5.63 -0.11 2.52
CA LEU A 55 6.01 -0.51 1.16
C LEU A 55 7.07 -1.62 1.14
N SER A 56 8.03 -1.62 2.06
CA SER A 56 9.04 -2.69 2.12
C SER A 56 8.44 -4.06 2.44
N SER A 57 7.23 -4.12 3.01
CA SER A 57 6.53 -5.39 3.27
C SER A 57 6.03 -6.13 2.03
N ILE A 58 6.06 -5.47 0.86
CA ILE A 58 5.77 -6.06 -0.45
C ILE A 58 6.91 -6.98 -0.89
N ASP A 59 8.10 -6.80 -0.35
CA ASP A 59 9.25 -7.64 -0.69
C ASP A 59 8.95 -9.11 -0.33
N PRO A 60 8.99 -10.03 -1.30
CA PRO A 60 8.77 -11.45 -1.03
C PRO A 60 9.77 -12.05 -0.04
N VAL A 61 10.97 -11.48 0.12
CA VAL A 61 11.99 -11.93 1.08
C VAL A 61 11.49 -11.85 2.52
N VAL A 62 10.68 -10.83 2.85
CA VAL A 62 10.18 -10.65 4.22
C VAL A 62 8.94 -11.51 4.52
N ARG A 63 8.49 -12.31 3.56
CA ARG A 63 7.36 -13.23 3.72
C ARG A 63 7.65 -14.26 4.81
N GLY A 64 6.62 -14.58 5.59
CA GLY A 64 6.72 -15.47 6.75
C GLY A 64 6.96 -14.74 8.06
N HIS A 65 7.46 -13.50 8.03
CA HIS A 65 7.63 -12.69 9.24
C HIS A 65 6.32 -12.04 9.70
N SER A 66 6.07 -12.06 11.01
CA SER A 66 4.89 -11.42 11.62
C SER A 66 4.84 -9.91 11.36
N GLN A 67 6.00 -9.26 11.28
CA GLN A 67 6.09 -7.83 10.96
C GLN A 67 5.66 -7.51 9.52
N ALA A 68 5.94 -8.40 8.55
CA ALA A 68 5.50 -8.21 7.18
C ALA A 68 3.97 -8.15 7.11
N VAL A 69 3.27 -9.02 7.85
CA VAL A 69 1.80 -9.01 7.95
C VAL A 69 1.27 -7.68 8.49
N ILE A 70 1.87 -7.17 9.57
CA ILE A 70 1.45 -5.92 10.21
C ILE A 70 1.62 -4.76 9.22
N GLN A 71 2.79 -4.69 8.58
CA GLN A 71 3.12 -3.62 7.65
C GLN A 71 2.31 -3.69 6.35
N LEU A 72 1.96 -4.89 5.87
CA LEU A 72 1.15 -5.06 4.67
C LEU A 72 -0.32 -4.69 4.91
N LYS A 73 -0.81 -4.89 6.14
CA LYS A 73 -2.11 -4.35 6.58
C LYS A 73 -2.10 -2.84 6.67
N GLU A 74 -1.04 -2.26 7.24
CA GLU A 74 -0.86 -0.81 7.28
C GLU A 74 -0.79 -0.22 5.86
N LEU A 75 -0.08 -0.89 4.95
CA LEU A 75 -0.03 -0.52 3.54
C LEU A 75 -1.42 -0.48 2.90
N ALA A 76 -2.25 -1.51 3.16
CA ALA A 76 -3.61 -1.55 2.66
C ALA A 76 -4.45 -0.38 3.17
N ILE A 77 -4.27 0.05 4.42
CA ILE A 77 -4.93 1.24 4.98
C ILE A 77 -4.44 2.51 4.27
N ILE A 78 -3.12 2.65 4.09
CA ILE A 78 -2.52 3.80 3.42
C ILE A 78 -3.03 3.92 1.98
N ILE A 79 -3.07 2.83 1.21
CA ILE A 79 -3.43 2.84 -0.22
C ILE A 79 -4.95 2.77 -0.46
N LYS A 80 -5.76 2.51 0.57
CA LYS A 80 -7.23 2.39 0.45
C LYS A 80 -7.91 3.53 -0.31
N HIS A 81 -7.39 4.75 -0.20
CA HIS A 81 -7.93 5.92 -0.89
C HIS A 81 -7.58 5.96 -2.39
N LEU A 82 -6.49 5.29 -2.80
CA LEU A 82 -6.04 5.18 -4.19
C LEU A 82 -6.70 4.01 -4.91
N VAL A 83 -6.85 2.89 -4.19
CA VAL A 83 -7.46 1.66 -4.70
C VAL A 83 -8.52 1.18 -3.70
N PRO A 84 -9.81 1.56 -3.91
CA PRO A 84 -10.89 1.08 -3.07
C PRO A 84 -10.98 -0.44 -3.20
N THR A 85 -10.67 -1.15 -2.11
CA THR A 85 -10.81 -2.60 -2.07
C THR A 85 -12.25 -2.94 -1.73
N GLU A 86 -12.94 -3.68 -2.60
CA GLU A 86 -14.33 -4.13 -2.40
C GLU A 86 -14.45 -5.10 -1.20
N SER A 87 -13.33 -5.69 -0.77
CA SER A 87 -13.21 -6.67 0.32
C SER A 87 -12.03 -6.33 1.23
N ASP A 88 -12.08 -6.74 2.50
CA ASP A 88 -10.97 -6.59 3.44
C ASP A 88 -9.82 -7.55 3.09
N PRO A 89 -8.60 -7.04 2.80
CA PRO A 89 -7.45 -7.88 2.45
C PRO A 89 -6.82 -8.60 3.65
N SER A 90 -7.23 -8.32 4.89
CA SER A 90 -6.57 -8.81 6.11
C SER A 90 -6.42 -10.34 6.17
N MET A 91 -7.42 -11.10 5.75
CA MET A 91 -7.37 -12.57 5.75
C MET A 91 -6.52 -13.11 4.60
N GLU A 92 -6.52 -12.45 3.45
CA GLU A 92 -5.68 -12.84 2.32
C GLU A 92 -4.20 -12.58 2.60
N ILE A 93 -3.87 -11.47 3.27
CA ILE A 93 -2.52 -11.16 3.74
C ILE A 93 -1.99 -12.28 4.63
N LEU A 94 -2.81 -12.76 5.58
CA LEU A 94 -2.42 -13.85 6.47
C LEU A 94 -2.19 -15.16 5.70
N ARG A 95 -3.09 -15.50 4.76
CA ARG A 95 -2.95 -16.70 3.92
C ARG A 95 -1.72 -16.62 3.03
N TYR A 96 -1.49 -15.48 2.39
CA TYR A 96 -0.29 -15.22 1.59
C TYR A 96 0.98 -15.40 2.41
N ASN A 97 1.02 -14.90 3.65
CA ASN A 97 2.21 -14.96 4.48
C ASN A 97 2.65 -16.39 4.85
N VAL A 98 1.71 -17.35 4.90
CA VAL A 98 1.97 -18.72 5.37
C VAL A 98 1.77 -19.80 4.30
N ASP A 99 1.39 -19.46 3.06
CA ASP A 99 1.08 -20.46 2.02
C ASP A 99 2.34 -21.23 1.55
N PRO A 100 2.48 -22.52 1.86
CA PRO A 100 3.67 -23.29 1.46
C PRO A 100 3.73 -23.57 -0.05
N ASN A 101 2.65 -23.34 -0.81
CA ASN A 101 2.54 -23.67 -2.23
C ASN A 101 2.98 -22.52 -3.16
N LEU A 102 3.45 -21.41 -2.60
CA LEU A 102 4.02 -20.31 -3.37
C LEU A 102 5.52 -20.55 -3.56
N ALA A 103 6.00 -20.30 -4.77
CA ALA A 103 7.43 -20.32 -5.06
C ALA A 103 8.18 -19.38 -4.11
N ASN A 104 9.32 -19.86 -3.61
CA ASN A 104 10.24 -19.00 -2.88
C ASN A 104 10.81 -17.96 -3.84
N TYR A 105 11.06 -16.77 -3.32
CA TYR A 105 11.74 -15.72 -4.05
C TYR A 105 13.25 -15.90 -3.86
N GLU A 106 14.01 -15.96 -4.96
CA GLU A 106 15.47 -16.01 -4.89
C GLU A 106 16.06 -14.60 -5.00
N GLU A 107 17.14 -14.34 -4.25
CA GLU A 107 17.79 -13.04 -4.22
C GLU A 107 18.39 -12.72 -5.59
N GLY A 108 17.76 -11.80 -6.33
CA GLY A 108 18.10 -11.48 -7.71
C GLY A 108 16.92 -11.61 -8.69
N ASP A 109 15.82 -12.22 -8.26
CA ASP A 109 14.58 -12.28 -9.04
C ASP A 109 13.96 -10.88 -9.23
N ASP A 110 13.26 -10.71 -10.34
CA ASP A 110 12.51 -9.49 -10.60
C ASP A 110 11.21 -9.51 -9.76
N ILE A 111 11.15 -8.63 -8.76
CA ILE A 111 10.00 -8.48 -7.85
C ILE A 111 8.67 -8.27 -8.61
N VAL A 112 8.68 -7.56 -9.74
CA VAL A 112 7.47 -7.30 -10.53
C VAL A 112 7.02 -8.57 -11.24
N LYS A 113 7.95 -9.34 -11.82
CA LYS A 113 7.64 -10.63 -12.44
C LYS A 113 7.15 -11.65 -11.41
N TRP A 114 7.76 -11.66 -10.23
CA TRP A 114 7.34 -12.53 -9.13
C TRP A 114 5.91 -12.21 -8.70
N TRP A 115 5.59 -10.95 -8.43
CA TRP A 115 4.22 -10.56 -8.10
C TRP A 115 3.24 -10.80 -9.25
N ALA A 116 3.65 -10.64 -10.51
CA ALA A 116 2.81 -10.99 -11.65
C ALA A 116 2.43 -12.49 -11.64
N HIS A 117 3.38 -13.37 -11.29
CA HIS A 117 3.09 -14.80 -11.11
C HIS A 117 2.09 -15.02 -9.95
N VAL A 118 2.32 -14.44 -8.77
CA VAL A 118 1.39 -14.55 -7.62
C VAL A 118 -0.02 -14.08 -7.97
N ILE A 119 -0.12 -12.97 -8.71
CA ILE A 119 -1.39 -12.41 -9.16
C ILE A 119 -2.08 -13.35 -10.16
N SER A 120 -1.33 -14.01 -11.05
CA SER A 120 -1.87 -14.94 -12.04
C SER A 120 -2.53 -16.17 -11.41
N LEU A 121 -2.14 -16.55 -10.18
CA LEU A 121 -2.77 -17.65 -9.44
C LEU A 121 -4.22 -17.34 -9.01
N GLY A 122 -4.60 -16.06 -8.95
CA GLY A 122 -5.97 -15.63 -8.60
C GLY A 122 -6.39 -15.93 -7.15
N LYS A 123 -5.47 -16.38 -6.28
CA LYS A 123 -5.75 -16.78 -4.90
C LYS A 123 -6.05 -15.62 -3.94
N TYR A 124 -5.56 -14.42 -4.25
CA TYR A 124 -5.62 -13.25 -3.36
C TYR A 124 -6.13 -11.99 -4.08
N PRO A 125 -7.43 -11.93 -4.44
CA PRO A 125 -7.98 -10.82 -5.21
C PRO A 125 -7.93 -9.46 -4.48
N ALA A 126 -8.18 -9.42 -3.17
CA ALA A 126 -8.11 -8.17 -2.40
C ALA A 126 -6.67 -7.71 -2.18
N LEU A 127 -5.75 -8.62 -1.86
CA LEU A 127 -4.32 -8.31 -1.73
C LEU A 127 -3.74 -7.84 -3.07
N THR A 128 -4.12 -8.48 -4.18
CA THR A 128 -3.69 -8.11 -5.54
C THR A 128 -3.97 -6.64 -5.85
N GLN A 129 -5.11 -6.11 -5.39
CA GLN A 129 -5.45 -4.70 -5.59
C GLN A 129 -4.50 -3.77 -4.83
N VAL A 130 -4.17 -4.10 -3.58
CA VAL A 130 -3.20 -3.36 -2.76
C VAL A 130 -1.82 -3.38 -3.42
N ILE A 131 -1.35 -4.55 -3.84
CA ILE A 131 -0.03 -4.73 -4.48
C ILE A 131 0.06 -3.96 -5.79
N ARG A 132 -0.98 -4.04 -6.66
CA ARG A 132 -1.03 -3.25 -7.89
C ARG A 132 -0.99 -1.75 -7.62
N GLY A 133 -1.75 -1.28 -6.62
CA GLY A 133 -1.71 0.10 -6.19
C GLY A 133 -0.32 0.53 -5.75
N ALA A 134 0.33 -0.27 -4.91
CA ALA A 134 1.66 0.03 -4.39
C ALA A 134 2.75 0.01 -5.46
N LEU A 135 2.77 -1.01 -6.31
CA LEU A 135 3.75 -1.11 -7.40
C LEU A 135 3.52 -0.01 -8.45
N SER A 136 2.28 0.44 -8.67
CA SER A 136 2.00 1.53 -9.63
C SER A 136 2.64 2.87 -9.27
N ILE A 137 2.93 3.14 -7.98
CA ILE A 137 3.59 4.37 -7.52
C ILE A 137 5.00 4.49 -8.10
N PHE A 138 5.69 3.35 -8.25
CA PHE A 138 7.04 3.29 -8.79
C PHE A 138 7.11 3.26 -10.32
N HIS A 139 5.97 3.07 -10.98
CA HIS A 139 5.85 3.15 -12.45
C HIS A 139 5.31 4.53 -12.85
N GLY A 140 6.08 5.57 -12.55
CA GLY A 140 5.90 6.86 -13.21
C GLY A 140 6.06 6.71 -14.73
N PRO A 141 5.44 7.56 -15.55
CA PRO A 141 5.54 7.45 -17.02
C PRO A 141 7.01 7.50 -17.42
N LEU A 142 7.57 6.40 -17.96
CA LEU A 142 8.92 6.25 -18.55
C LEU A 142 9.72 7.56 -18.53
N VAL A 143 10.21 7.94 -17.35
CA VAL A 143 10.60 9.34 -17.14
C VAL A 143 11.93 9.63 -17.85
N GLU A 144 12.72 8.60 -18.13
CA GLU A 144 13.94 8.71 -18.95
C GLU A 144 13.68 9.26 -20.35
N SER A 145 12.58 8.85 -21.01
CA SER A 145 12.21 9.39 -22.32
C SER A 145 11.81 10.87 -22.26
N SER A 146 11.24 11.33 -21.14
CA SER A 146 10.77 12.70 -20.97
C SER A 146 11.91 13.65 -20.58
N PHE A 147 12.90 13.16 -19.83
CA PHE A 147 14.11 13.92 -19.51
C PHE A 147 15.07 14.03 -20.70
N SER A 148 15.13 13.04 -21.58
CA SER A 148 15.91 13.12 -22.83
C SER A 148 15.37 14.22 -23.76
N LEU A 149 14.05 14.36 -23.87
CA LEU A 149 13.41 15.48 -24.57
C LEU A 149 13.70 16.84 -23.92
N MET A 150 13.88 16.89 -22.59
CA MET A 150 14.19 18.15 -21.90
C MET A 150 15.66 18.55 -22.04
N GLY A 151 16.58 17.59 -22.19
CA GLY A 151 17.96 17.85 -22.59
C GLY A 151 18.04 18.57 -23.93
N ASP A 152 17.27 18.12 -24.92
CA ASP A 152 17.18 18.78 -26.23
C ASP A 152 16.52 20.18 -26.17
N VAL A 153 15.57 20.39 -25.26
CA VAL A 153 14.94 21.70 -25.01
C VAL A 153 15.92 22.70 -24.38
N ILE A 154 16.86 22.22 -23.56
CA ILE A 154 17.84 23.04 -22.85
C ILE A 154 19.04 23.36 -23.77
N ASP A 155 19.52 22.41 -24.57
CA ASP A 155 20.81 22.57 -25.26
C ASP A 155 20.74 23.19 -26.66
N LYS A 156 19.65 23.12 -27.44
CA LYS A 156 19.65 23.69 -28.81
C LYS A 156 18.32 24.30 -29.26
N LYS A 157 18.39 25.60 -29.62
CA LYS A 157 17.41 26.41 -30.37
C LYS A 157 16.01 25.77 -30.51
N MET A 158 15.13 26.13 -29.59
CA MET A 158 13.71 25.78 -29.64
C MET A 158 13.10 26.07 -31.01
N ASP A 159 12.77 25.03 -31.77
CA ASP A 159 11.94 25.20 -32.96
C ASP A 159 10.50 25.50 -32.50
N LYS A 160 9.96 26.65 -32.93
CA LYS A 160 8.64 27.16 -32.54
C LYS A 160 7.51 26.16 -32.82
N THR A 161 7.77 25.22 -33.73
CA THR A 161 6.90 24.11 -34.09
C THR A 161 6.74 23.09 -32.95
N VAL A 162 7.80 22.78 -32.21
CA VAL A 162 7.78 21.83 -31.08
C VAL A 162 6.93 22.39 -29.93
N CYS A 163 7.12 23.66 -29.55
CA CYS A 163 6.31 24.30 -28.51
C CYS A 163 4.81 24.35 -28.89
N ARG A 164 4.50 24.52 -30.18
CA ARG A 164 3.12 24.53 -30.68
C ARG A 164 2.50 23.13 -30.62
N ASN A 165 3.27 22.10 -30.96
CA ASN A 165 2.83 20.71 -30.90
C ASN A 165 2.60 20.23 -29.46
N ILE A 166 3.47 20.62 -28.51
CA ILE A 166 3.29 20.33 -27.08
C ILE A 166 2.00 20.97 -26.57
N ARG A 167 1.78 22.27 -26.81
CA ARG A 167 0.52 22.94 -26.40
C ARG A 167 -0.71 22.36 -27.09
N ALA A 168 -0.59 21.92 -28.35
CA ALA A 168 -1.68 21.25 -29.07
C ALA A 168 -2.00 19.88 -28.46
N ALA A 169 -0.99 19.11 -28.08
CA ALA A 169 -1.14 17.83 -27.41
C ALA A 169 -1.77 17.98 -26.01
N GLU A 170 -1.33 18.97 -25.22
CA GLU A 170 -1.94 19.29 -23.90
C GLU A 170 -3.41 19.67 -24.03
N LYS A 171 -3.76 20.51 -25.01
CA LYS A 171 -5.17 20.87 -25.29
C LYS A 171 -6.00 19.65 -25.70
N LYS A 172 -5.41 18.76 -26.51
CA LYS A 172 -6.07 17.53 -26.95
C LYS A 172 -6.28 16.59 -25.76
N ASP A 173 -5.28 16.35 -24.92
CA ASP A 173 -5.39 15.51 -23.73
C ASP A 173 -6.45 16.03 -22.75
N LYS A 174 -6.44 17.34 -22.47
CA LYS A 174 -7.48 17.99 -21.63
C LYS A 174 -8.88 17.75 -22.20
N SER A 175 -9.07 17.92 -23.51
CA SER A 175 -10.35 17.69 -24.17
C SER A 175 -10.80 16.22 -24.14
N PHE A 176 -9.88 15.26 -24.23
CA PHE A 176 -10.17 13.84 -24.11
C PHE A 176 -10.56 13.45 -22.68
N ARG A 177 -9.89 14.02 -21.67
CA ARG A 177 -10.23 13.83 -20.26
C ARG A 177 -11.62 14.37 -19.94
N GLU A 178 -11.93 15.57 -20.42
CA GLU A 178 -13.26 16.19 -20.26
C GLU A 178 -14.35 15.37 -20.95
N LYS A 179 -14.13 14.89 -22.18
CA LYS A 179 -15.06 13.98 -22.88
C LYS A 179 -15.27 12.66 -22.14
N ARG A 180 -14.21 12.05 -21.58
CA ARG A 180 -14.34 10.81 -20.76
C ARG A 180 -15.12 11.06 -19.47
N ILE A 181 -14.96 12.22 -18.84
CA ILE A 181 -15.72 12.60 -17.64
C ILE A 181 -17.20 12.82 -18.01
N GLU A 182 -17.47 13.50 -19.13
CA GLU A 182 -18.81 13.77 -19.61
C GLU A 182 -19.54 12.49 -20.07
N GLU A 183 -18.84 11.58 -20.75
CA GLU A 183 -19.36 10.25 -21.07
C GLU A 183 -19.65 9.42 -19.82
N ARG A 184 -18.82 9.52 -18.77
CA ARG A 184 -19.08 8.86 -17.50
C ARG A 184 -20.34 9.43 -16.85
N LYS A 185 -20.52 10.75 -16.85
CA LYS A 185 -21.74 11.42 -16.35
C LYS A 185 -22.98 11.04 -17.15
N LYS A 186 -22.89 11.03 -18.48
CA LYS A 186 -23.99 10.60 -19.37
C LYS A 186 -24.36 9.14 -19.13
N ARG A 187 -23.39 8.21 -19.07
CA ARG A 187 -23.65 6.80 -18.74
C ARG A 187 -24.30 6.64 -17.36
N GLN A 188 -23.93 7.48 -16.40
CA GLN A 188 -24.51 7.48 -15.06
C GLN A 188 -25.95 8.04 -15.02
N ALA A 189 -26.27 8.97 -15.92
CA ALA A 189 -27.62 9.52 -16.09
C ALA A 189 -28.53 8.61 -16.93
N GLU A 190 -27.99 7.94 -17.96
CA GLU A 190 -28.73 7.13 -18.93
C GLU A 190 -29.07 5.72 -18.40
N TYR A 191 -28.18 5.14 -17.57
CA TYR A 191 -28.42 3.85 -16.93
C TYR A 191 -28.86 3.96 -15.46
N GLY A 192 -29.00 5.18 -14.94
CA GLY A 192 -29.09 5.42 -13.50
C GLY A 192 -27.91 4.81 -12.74
N CYS A 193 -27.82 5.03 -11.44
CA CYS A 193 -26.87 4.29 -10.61
C CYS A 193 -27.16 2.78 -10.67
N ARG A 194 -26.55 2.05 -11.60
CA ARG A 194 -26.19 0.64 -11.38
C ARG A 194 -24.87 0.57 -10.61
N ALA A 195 -24.82 1.29 -9.49
CA ALA A 195 -24.04 0.83 -8.36
C ALA A 195 -24.77 -0.41 -7.84
N SER A 196 -24.14 -1.56 -8.00
CA SER A 196 -24.58 -2.83 -7.42
C SER A 196 -24.63 -2.70 -5.89
N CYS A 197 -25.70 -2.15 -5.30
CA CYS A 197 -25.87 -2.15 -3.83
C CYS A 197 -27.28 -1.84 -3.30
N GLY A 198 -28.22 -1.27 -4.05
CA GLY A 198 -29.53 -0.92 -3.47
C GLY A 198 -30.30 -2.10 -2.85
N SER A 199 -30.21 -3.28 -3.46
CA SER A 199 -30.86 -4.51 -2.98
C SER A 199 -30.10 -5.18 -1.84
N ALA A 200 -28.76 -5.12 -1.86
CA ALA A 200 -27.90 -5.71 -0.84
C ALA A 200 -27.93 -4.91 0.48
N GLU A 201 -28.05 -3.59 0.39
CA GLU A 201 -28.12 -2.70 1.54
C GLU A 201 -29.50 -2.76 2.21
N ARG A 202 -30.58 -2.81 1.40
CA ARG A 202 -31.93 -3.08 1.91
C ARG A 202 -32.02 -4.44 2.58
N ALA A 203 -31.47 -5.49 1.97
CA ALA A 203 -31.44 -6.84 2.54
C ALA A 203 -30.64 -6.93 3.85
N LYS A 204 -29.52 -6.20 3.97
CA LYS A 204 -28.75 -6.09 5.22
C LYS A 204 -29.54 -5.36 6.31
N THR A 205 -30.22 -4.26 5.98
CA THR A 205 -31.05 -3.52 6.95
C THR A 205 -32.30 -4.30 7.38
N THR A 206 -32.95 -5.05 6.50
CA THR A 206 -34.10 -5.90 6.86
C THR A 206 -33.67 -7.10 7.69
N ALA A 207 -32.57 -7.77 7.34
CA ALA A 207 -32.04 -8.89 8.11
C ALA A 207 -31.59 -8.48 9.52
N GLN A 208 -30.94 -7.32 9.68
CA GLN A 208 -30.61 -6.79 11.01
C GLN A 208 -31.83 -6.37 11.82
N ALA A 209 -32.89 -5.85 11.18
CA ALA A 209 -34.13 -5.50 11.85
C ALA A 209 -34.89 -6.74 12.34
N GLU A 210 -34.95 -7.80 11.53
CA GLU A 210 -35.55 -9.09 11.88
C GLU A 210 -34.78 -9.78 13.03
N GLU A 211 -33.45 -9.76 13.00
CA GLU A 211 -32.62 -10.32 14.07
C GLU A 211 -32.83 -9.57 15.40
N ARG A 212 -32.87 -8.23 15.37
CA ARG A 212 -33.18 -7.41 16.55
C ARG A 212 -34.57 -7.72 17.11
N GLN A 213 -35.57 -7.87 16.24
CA GLN A 213 -36.94 -8.18 16.67
C GLN A 213 -37.05 -9.59 17.25
N ALA A 214 -36.34 -10.57 16.69
CA ALA A 214 -36.27 -11.93 17.22
C ALA A 214 -35.62 -11.96 18.62
N ARG A 215 -34.53 -11.21 18.82
CA ARG A 215 -33.87 -11.07 20.14
C ARG A 215 -34.81 -10.46 21.19
N LEU A 216 -35.55 -9.41 20.83
CA LEU A 216 -36.54 -8.79 21.73
C LEU A 216 -37.67 -9.77 22.12
N ARG A 217 -38.18 -10.55 21.16
CA ARG A 217 -39.19 -11.58 21.41
C ARG A 217 -38.67 -12.68 22.35
N HIS A 218 -37.42 -13.10 22.17
CA HIS A 218 -36.78 -14.09 23.04
C HIS A 218 -36.67 -13.60 24.49
N VAL A 219 -36.21 -12.35 24.68
CA VAL A 219 -36.13 -11.72 26.02
C VAL A 219 -37.51 -11.57 26.66
N ALA A 220 -38.53 -11.17 25.89
CA ALA A 220 -39.90 -11.06 26.40
C ALA A 220 -40.47 -12.43 26.83
N LYS A 221 -40.20 -13.49 26.06
CA LYS A 221 -40.60 -14.86 26.39
C LYS A 221 -39.93 -15.35 27.68
N GLN A 222 -38.64 -15.06 27.87
CA GLN A 222 -37.93 -15.38 29.10
C GLN A 222 -38.50 -14.64 30.32
N LYS A 223 -38.77 -13.33 30.20
CA LYS A 223 -39.38 -12.54 31.27
C LYS A 223 -40.78 -13.07 31.65
N ASN A 224 -41.59 -13.43 30.67
CA ASN A 224 -42.93 -14.00 30.91
C ASN A 224 -42.86 -15.39 31.55
N ALA A 225 -41.91 -16.24 31.16
CA ALA A 225 -41.68 -17.54 31.79
C ALA A 225 -41.24 -17.38 33.26
N ALA A 226 -40.32 -16.45 33.54
CA ALA A 226 -39.91 -16.15 34.91
C ALA A 226 -41.08 -15.64 35.77
N ARG A 227 -41.94 -14.78 35.21
CA ARG A 227 -43.13 -14.26 35.91
C ARG A 227 -44.14 -15.37 36.22
N ARG A 228 -44.38 -16.31 35.29
CA ARG A 228 -45.22 -17.48 35.54
C ARG A 228 -44.67 -18.35 36.67
N LYS A 229 -43.36 -18.64 36.65
CA LYS A 229 -42.70 -19.42 37.69
C LYS A 229 -42.78 -18.75 39.07
N ALA A 230 -42.64 -17.43 39.12
CA ALA A 230 -42.79 -16.67 40.37
C ALA A 230 -44.24 -16.69 40.89
N LEU A 231 -45.24 -16.59 40.01
CA LEU A 231 -46.66 -16.71 40.38
C LEU A 231 -47.00 -18.11 40.90
N GLU A 232 -46.51 -19.16 40.25
CA GLU A 232 -46.68 -20.54 40.74
C GLU A 232 -46.03 -20.73 42.11
N ALA A 233 -44.82 -20.20 42.32
CA ALA A 233 -44.16 -20.24 43.63
C ALA A 233 -44.98 -19.53 44.72
N LEU A 234 -45.57 -18.37 44.41
CA LEU A 234 -46.46 -17.65 45.34
C LEU A 234 -47.76 -18.42 45.63
N VAL A 235 -48.35 -19.08 44.63
CA VAL A 235 -49.55 -19.91 44.82
C VAL A 235 -49.24 -21.13 45.70
N ILE A 236 -48.10 -21.79 45.48
CA ILE A 236 -47.64 -22.91 46.30
C ILE A 236 -47.38 -22.45 47.75
N ALA A 237 -46.69 -21.32 47.94
CA ALA A 237 -46.45 -20.74 49.26
C ALA A 237 -47.76 -20.38 49.98
N ARG A 238 -48.76 -19.85 49.26
CA ARG A 238 -50.08 -19.52 49.81
C ARG A 238 -50.90 -20.76 50.18
N LYS A 239 -50.78 -21.86 49.44
CA LYS A 239 -51.38 -23.16 49.82
C LYS A 239 -50.73 -23.75 51.06
N LYS A 240 -49.39 -23.66 51.19
CA LYS A 240 -48.65 -24.11 52.39
C LYS A 240 -48.96 -23.31 53.66
N LYS A 241 -49.38 -22.05 53.55
CA LYS A 241 -49.81 -21.20 54.68
C LYS A 241 -51.25 -21.44 55.16
N LYS A 242 -52.03 -22.26 54.46
CA LYS A 242 -53.44 -22.58 54.77
C LYS A 242 -53.65 -24.01 55.32
N LEU A 243 -52.56 -24.75 55.50
CA LEU A 243 -52.45 -25.99 56.28
C LEU A 243 -51.76 -25.63 57.61
#